data_AF-A0A804R7U4-F1
#
_entry.id   AF-A0A804R7U4-F1
#
_cell.length_a   1.000
_cell.length_b   1.000
_cell.length_c   1.000
_cell.angle_alpha   90.00
_cell.angle_beta   90.00
_cell.angle_gamma   90.00
#
_symmetry.space_group_name_H-M   'P 1'
#
loop_
_entity.id
_entity.type
_entity.pdbx_description
1 polymer ?
#
loop_
_entity_poly.entity_id
_entity_poly.type
_entity_poly.pdbx_seq_one_letter_code
_entity_poly.pdbx_strand_id
1 'polypeptide(L)'
;MRCSPENGFFPDLSTVPRTDIIFFCSPNNPTGAAASRDQLTRLVKFAKDNRSIIVYDSAYAVYISDDSPKSIFEIPGAKEVAIETASFSKYAGFTGVRLGWTVVPKELLFSDGHQVAKDFNRIVCT
;
A
#
# COMPACT_ATOMS: atom_id res chain seq x y z
N MET A 1 9.87 -10.36 8.93
CA MET A 1 10.75 -10.00 7.79
C MET A 1 11.70 -8.90 8.21
N ARG A 2 12.99 -8.97 7.83
CA ARG A 2 13.96 -7.92 8.17
C ARG A 2 13.98 -6.87 7.06
N CYS A 3 13.72 -5.61 7.41
CA CYS A 3 13.89 -4.45 6.54
C CYS A 3 15.03 -3.62 7.12
N SER A 4 16.17 -3.56 6.43
CA SER A 4 17.39 -2.95 6.95
C SER A 4 18.09 -2.13 5.86
N PRO A 5 19.05 -1.27 6.22
CA PRO A 5 19.76 -0.45 5.24
C PRO A 5 20.39 -1.30 4.11
N GLU A 6 20.87 -2.50 4.43
CA GLU A 6 21.55 -3.39 3.47
C GLU A 6 20.62 -3.93 2.37
N ASN A 7 19.30 -4.00 2.62
CA ASN A 7 18.32 -4.40 1.62
C ASN A 7 17.43 -3.23 1.13
N GLY A 8 17.87 -1.99 1.39
CA GLY A 8 17.10 -0.80 1.04
C GLY A 8 15.74 -0.73 1.76
N PHE A 9 15.66 -1.31 2.97
CA PHE A 9 14.44 -1.45 3.77
C PHE A 9 13.30 -2.20 3.07
N PHE A 10 13.60 -2.98 2.03
CA PHE A 10 12.63 -3.80 1.34
C PHE A 10 12.82 -5.29 1.70
N PRO A 11 11.76 -5.99 2.10
CA PRO A 11 11.85 -7.39 2.52
C PRO A 11 12.24 -8.32 1.37
N ASP A 12 12.95 -9.40 1.70
CA ASP A 12 13.07 -10.54 0.79
C ASP A 12 11.77 -11.36 0.82
N LEU A 13 10.91 -11.11 -0.18
CA LEU A 13 9.61 -11.76 -0.33
C LEU A 13 9.70 -13.28 -0.51
N SER A 14 10.85 -13.84 -0.94
CA SER A 14 11.01 -15.29 -1.09
C SER A 14 11.02 -16.05 0.25
N THR A 15 11.33 -15.34 1.33
CA THR A 15 11.38 -15.88 2.70
C THR A 15 10.13 -15.57 3.51
N VAL A 16 9.23 -14.75 2.97
CA VAL A 16 8.01 -14.33 3.68
C VAL A 16 6.98 -15.46 3.57
N PRO A 17 6.47 -15.98 4.70
CA PRO A 17 5.39 -16.97 4.66
C PRO A 17 4.13 -16.33 4.06
N ARG A 18 3.23 -17.16 3.53
CA ARG A 18 1.94 -16.67 3.02
C ARG A 18 1.19 -15.91 4.12
N THR A 19 0.74 -14.69 3.83
CA THR A 19 -0.07 -13.84 4.73
C THR A 19 -1.33 -13.34 4.03
N ASP A 20 -2.43 -13.12 4.75
CA ASP A 20 -3.67 -12.62 4.15
C ASP A 20 -3.67 -11.10 3.93
N ILE A 21 -3.09 -10.33 4.88
CA ILE A 21 -3.01 -8.87 4.81
C ILE A 21 -1.55 -8.41 4.91
N ILE A 22 -1.17 -7.43 4.09
CA ILE A 22 0.17 -6.84 4.05
C ILE A 22 0.04 -5.33 4.28
N PHE A 23 0.52 -4.82 5.41
CA PHE A 23 0.66 -3.39 5.62
C PHE A 23 2.01 -2.93 5.07
N PHE A 24 2.00 -2.02 4.11
CA PHE A 24 3.20 -1.54 3.44
C PHE A 24 3.21 -0.01 3.40
N CYS A 25 4.15 0.61 4.12
CA CYS A 25 4.28 2.06 4.21
C CYS A 25 5.43 2.51 3.30
N SER A 26 5.13 3.30 2.27
CA SER A 26 6.14 3.77 1.32
C SER A 26 5.70 5.11 0.70
N PRO A 27 6.42 6.21 0.95
CA PRO A 27 7.68 6.29 1.71
C PRO A 27 7.50 6.03 3.22
N ASN A 28 8.49 5.40 3.84
CA ASN A 28 8.45 5.03 5.25
C ASN A 28 9.08 6.10 6.16
N ASN A 29 8.43 6.41 7.29
CA ASN A 29 9.03 7.11 8.43
C ASN A 29 9.44 6.05 9.50
N PRO A 30 10.68 6.04 10.03
CA PRO A 30 11.73 7.06 9.95
C PRO A 30 12.79 6.85 8.87
N THR A 31 12.72 5.78 8.08
CA THR A 31 13.82 5.42 7.16
C THR A 31 13.95 6.37 5.97
N GLY A 32 12.88 7.07 5.59
CA GLY A 32 12.78 7.88 4.38
C GLY A 32 12.72 7.05 3.10
N ALA A 33 12.78 5.72 3.18
CA ALA A 33 12.86 4.85 2.02
C ALA A 33 11.53 4.81 1.25
N ALA A 34 11.60 5.07 -0.05
CA ALA A 34 10.51 4.84 -1.00
C ALA A 34 10.81 3.58 -1.81
N ALA A 35 9.84 2.68 -1.94
CA ALA A 35 10.01 1.47 -2.73
C ALA A 35 10.00 1.81 -4.22
N SER A 36 11.01 1.31 -4.93
CA SER A 36 11.12 1.42 -6.38
C SER A 36 9.97 0.73 -7.12
N ARG A 37 9.77 1.09 -8.38
CA ARG A 37 8.78 0.45 -9.26
C ARG A 37 8.94 -1.07 -9.33
N ASP A 38 10.18 -1.59 -9.40
CA ASP A 38 10.46 -3.02 -9.45
C ASP A 38 10.12 -3.73 -8.12
N GLN A 39 10.42 -3.08 -6.99
CA GLN A 39 10.04 -3.58 -5.67
C GLN A 39 8.52 -3.66 -5.51
N LEU A 40 7.79 -2.61 -5.88
CA LEU A 40 6.33 -2.61 -5.82
C LEU A 40 5.70 -3.58 -6.83
N THR A 41 6.30 -3.77 -8.00
CA THR A 41 5.86 -4.80 -8.97
C THR A 41 6.00 -6.20 -8.39
N ARG A 42 7.11 -6.50 -7.70
CA ARG A 42 7.29 -7.77 -6.97
C ARG A 42 6.30 -7.93 -5.82
N LEU A 43 6.00 -6.86 -5.09
CA LEU A 43 5.01 -6.86 -4.01
C LEU A 43 3.60 -7.16 -4.52
N VAL A 44 3.16 -6.50 -5.60
CA VAL A 44 1.85 -6.74 -6.23
C VAL A 44 1.75 -8.17 -6.73
N LYS A 45 2.81 -8.68 -7.39
CA LYS A 45 2.85 -10.07 -7.82
C LYS A 45 2.74 -11.04 -6.63
N PHE A 46 3.51 -10.82 -5.58
CA PHE A 46 3.49 -11.65 -4.37
C PHE A 46 2.09 -11.68 -3.73
N ALA A 47 1.43 -10.53 -3.63
CA ALA A 47 0.06 -10.44 -3.11
C ALA A 47 -0.94 -11.18 -4.00
N LYS A 48 -0.82 -11.08 -5.33
CA LYS A 48 -1.66 -11.84 -6.28
C LYS A 48 -1.48 -13.34 -6.10
N ASP A 49 -0.24 -13.83 -6.10
CA ASP A 49 0.07 -15.25 -5.97
C ASP A 49 -0.46 -15.83 -4.64
N ASN A 50 -0.43 -15.03 -3.57
CA ASN A 50 -0.86 -15.44 -2.23
C ASN A 50 -2.33 -15.15 -1.90
N ARG A 51 -3.06 -14.48 -2.80
CA ARG A 51 -4.39 -13.92 -2.55
C ARG A 51 -4.42 -13.03 -1.31
N SER A 52 -3.39 -12.20 -1.16
CA SER A 52 -3.26 -11.23 -0.08
C SER A 52 -3.85 -9.88 -0.49
N ILE A 53 -4.29 -9.10 0.49
CA ILE A 53 -4.62 -7.68 0.31
C ILE A 53 -3.49 -6.83 0.87
N ILE A 54 -2.97 -5.91 0.06
CA ILE A 54 -2.02 -4.88 0.47
C ILE A 54 -2.82 -3.69 0.99
N VAL A 55 -2.50 -3.23 2.19
CA VAL A 55 -2.87 -1.91 2.69
C VAL A 55 -1.64 -1.02 2.53
N TYR A 56 -1.66 -0.19 1.49
CA TYR A 56 -0.55 0.69 1.12
C TYR A 56 -0.72 2.06 1.76
N ASP A 57 0.19 2.44 2.64
CA ASP A 57 0.23 3.77 3.25
C ASP A 57 1.15 4.68 2.43
N SER A 58 0.53 5.64 1.72
CA SER A 58 1.19 6.63 0.88
C SER A 58 1.24 8.02 1.54
N ALA A 59 1.10 8.11 2.88
CA ALA A 59 1.04 9.39 3.60
C ALA A 59 2.24 10.33 3.33
N TYR A 60 3.40 9.79 2.97
CA TYR A 60 4.61 10.54 2.65
C TYR A 60 4.90 10.69 1.15
N ALA A 61 3.98 10.30 0.24
CA ALA A 61 4.20 10.29 -1.21
C ALA A 61 4.63 11.64 -1.79
N VAL A 62 4.23 12.75 -1.16
CA VAL A 62 4.65 14.10 -1.55
C VAL A 62 6.15 14.36 -1.43
N TYR A 63 6.88 13.56 -0.64
CA TYR A 63 8.32 13.70 -0.46
C TYR A 63 9.14 12.87 -1.46
N ILE A 64 8.50 12.08 -2.32
CA ILE A 64 9.21 11.36 -3.39
C ILE A 64 9.70 12.38 -4.42
N SER A 65 11.03 12.44 -4.58
CA SER A 65 11.73 13.32 -5.52
C SER A 65 12.39 12.57 -6.69
N ASP A 66 12.48 11.25 -6.63
CA ASP A 66 12.94 10.38 -7.71
C ASP A 66 11.76 9.80 -8.53
N ASP A 67 12.03 8.79 -9.36
CA ASP A 67 11.02 8.12 -10.20
C ASP A 67 10.27 6.97 -9.49
N SER A 68 10.37 6.89 -8.15
CA SER A 68 9.60 5.92 -7.38
C SER A 68 8.10 6.24 -7.46
N PRO A 69 7.23 5.21 -7.52
CA PRO A 69 5.78 5.44 -7.57
C PRO A 69 5.26 6.14 -6.31
N LYS A 70 4.40 7.16 -6.52
CA LYS A 70 3.69 7.89 -5.45
C LYS A 70 2.43 7.16 -5.00
N SER A 71 1.86 6.33 -5.87
CA SER A 71 0.70 5.48 -5.59
C SER A 71 1.01 4.02 -5.94
N ILE A 72 0.47 3.09 -5.15
CA ILE A 72 0.54 1.66 -5.50
C ILE A 72 -0.21 1.36 -6.81
N PHE A 73 -1.20 2.19 -7.16
CA PHE A 73 -2.00 2.03 -8.37
C PHE A 73 -1.30 2.47 -9.66
N GLU A 74 -0.07 2.99 -9.58
CA GLU A 74 0.81 3.10 -10.75
C GLU A 74 1.36 1.74 -11.20
N ILE A 75 1.23 0.70 -10.37
CA ILE A 75 1.67 -0.65 -10.68
C ILE A 75 0.52 -1.44 -11.34
N PRO A 76 0.72 -1.97 -12.56
CA PRO A 76 -0.29 -2.80 -13.22
C PRO A 76 -0.76 -3.96 -12.34
N GLY A 77 -2.08 -4.14 -12.26
CA GLY A 77 -2.70 -5.18 -11.46
C GLY A 77 -2.81 -4.89 -9.96
N ALA A 78 -2.28 -3.75 -9.46
CA ALA A 78 -2.43 -3.38 -8.05
C ALA A 78 -3.88 -3.23 -7.61
N LYS A 79 -4.77 -2.80 -8.52
CA LYS A 79 -6.21 -2.63 -8.22
C LYS A 79 -6.92 -3.92 -7.80
N GLU A 80 -6.38 -5.09 -8.15
CA GLU A 80 -6.94 -6.39 -7.79
C GLU A 80 -6.51 -6.85 -6.39
N VAL A 81 -5.49 -6.21 -5.79
CA VAL A 81 -4.85 -6.69 -4.54
C VAL A 81 -4.53 -5.58 -3.54
N ALA A 82 -4.81 -4.31 -3.82
CA ALA A 82 -4.38 -3.22 -2.95
C ALA A 82 -5.50 -2.23 -2.60
N ILE A 83 -5.42 -1.73 -1.38
CA ILE A 83 -6.10 -0.57 -0.84
C ILE A 83 -5.02 0.48 -0.58
N GLU A 84 -5.26 1.75 -0.91
CA GLU A 84 -4.33 2.83 -0.60
C GLU A 84 -4.92 3.80 0.41
N THR A 85 -4.14 4.16 1.43
CA THR A 85 -4.52 5.13 2.47
C THR A 85 -3.55 6.31 2.45
N ALA A 86 -4.08 7.52 2.61
CA ALA A 86 -3.27 8.74 2.72
C ALA A 86 -3.92 9.77 3.65
N SER A 87 -3.16 10.81 3.98
CA SER A 87 -3.59 11.85 4.93
C SER A 87 -3.18 13.26 4.48
N PHE A 88 -4.01 14.24 4.83
CA PHE A 88 -3.68 15.66 4.69
C PHE A 88 -2.54 16.13 5.61
N SER A 89 -2.10 15.28 6.54
CA SER A 89 -1.05 15.58 7.50
C SER A 89 0.25 16.09 6.87
N LYS A 90 0.67 15.49 5.75
CA LYS A 90 1.93 15.83 5.07
C LYS A 90 1.71 16.59 3.78
N TYR A 91 0.64 16.24 3.07
CA TYR A 91 0.23 16.93 1.85
C TYR A 91 -0.15 18.40 2.11
N ALA A 92 -0.93 18.69 3.15
CA ALA A 92 -1.43 20.04 3.45
C ALA A 92 -0.92 20.61 4.78
N GLY A 93 -0.09 19.87 5.52
CA GLY A 93 0.33 20.27 6.88
C GLY A 93 -0.80 20.21 7.92
N PHE A 94 -1.92 19.54 7.61
CA PHE A 94 -3.13 19.54 8.44
C PHE A 94 -3.18 18.38 9.44
N THR A 95 -2.08 18.12 10.15
CA THR A 95 -1.99 17.00 11.12
C THR A 95 -3.09 17.06 12.17
N GLY A 96 -3.44 18.26 12.65
CA GLY A 96 -4.45 18.51 13.67
C GLY A 96 -5.91 18.39 13.22
N VAL A 97 -6.19 18.47 11.91
CA VAL A 97 -7.57 18.38 11.38
C VAL A 97 -8.07 16.94 11.36
N ARG A 98 -7.17 15.96 11.50
CA ARG A 98 -7.49 14.52 11.55
C ARG A 98 -8.24 14.00 10.33
N LEU A 99 -7.88 14.51 9.13
CA LEU A 99 -8.45 14.07 7.87
C LEU A 99 -7.47 13.22 7.04
N GLY A 100 -8.04 12.25 6.35
CA GLY A 100 -7.38 11.40 5.37
C GLY A 100 -8.42 10.75 4.47
N TRP A 101 -7.96 9.88 3.59
CA TRP A 101 -8.83 9.15 2.69
C TRP A 101 -8.28 7.75 2.45
N THR A 102 -9.15 6.89 1.95
CA THR A 102 -8.81 5.54 1.52
C THR A 102 -9.39 5.32 0.14
N VAL A 103 -8.57 4.79 -0.76
CA VAL A 103 -8.98 4.39 -2.10
C VAL A 103 -9.09 2.88 -2.10
N VAL A 104 -10.34 2.39 -2.22
CA VAL A 104 -10.64 0.96 -2.36
C VAL A 104 -11.12 0.70 -3.80
N PRO A 105 -10.35 0.00 -4.63
CA PRO A 105 -10.74 -0.32 -5.99
C PRO A 105 -11.98 -1.22 -6.05
N LYS A 106 -12.72 -1.15 -7.16
CA LYS A 106 -13.88 -2.02 -7.42
C LYS A 106 -13.46 -3.43 -7.85
N GLU A 107 -12.25 -3.53 -8.37
CA GLU A 107 -11.58 -4.74 -8.85
C GLU A 107 -11.03 -5.59 -7.69
N LEU A 108 -10.94 -5.02 -6.48
CA LEU A 108 -10.55 -5.75 -5.28
C LEU A 108 -11.75 -6.54 -4.72
N LEU A 109 -11.67 -7.87 -4.84
CA LEU A 109 -12.72 -8.81 -4.46
C LEU A 109 -12.25 -9.73 -3.33
N PHE A 110 -13.17 -10.10 -2.44
CA PHE A 110 -13.00 -11.27 -1.59
C PHE A 110 -13.03 -12.56 -2.43
N SER A 111 -12.65 -13.68 -1.81
CA SER A 111 -12.63 -15.00 -2.45
C SER A 111 -13.99 -15.48 -2.96
N ASP A 112 -15.08 -14.95 -2.41
CA ASP A 112 -16.46 -15.23 -2.82
C ASP A 112 -16.96 -14.32 -3.96
N GLY A 113 -16.13 -13.38 -4.43
CA GLY A 113 -16.45 -12.44 -5.49
C GLY A 113 -17.11 -11.13 -5.01
N HIS A 114 -17.35 -10.96 -3.70
CA HIS A 114 -17.87 -9.69 -3.18
C HIS A 114 -16.81 -8.60 -3.17
N GLN A 115 -17.23 -7.37 -3.50
CA GLN A 115 -16.33 -6.21 -3.54
C GLN A 115 -15.93 -5.76 -2.13
N VAL A 116 -14.64 -5.66 -1.88
CA VAL A 116 -14.10 -5.14 -0.61
C VAL A 116 -14.59 -3.71 -0.36
N ALA A 117 -14.73 -2.89 -1.40
CA ALA A 117 -15.24 -1.52 -1.29
C ALA A 117 -16.66 -1.44 -0.70
N LYS A 118 -17.53 -2.42 -0.94
CA LYS A 118 -18.89 -2.43 -0.37
C LYS A 118 -18.85 -2.67 1.13
N ASP A 119 -18.02 -3.61 1.56
CA ASP A 119 -17.87 -3.90 2.99
C ASP A 119 -17.15 -2.77 3.72
N PHE A 120 -16.13 -2.17 3.10
CA PHE A 120 -15.44 -1.00 3.62
C PHE A 120 -16.41 0.17 3.86
N ASN A 121 -17.25 0.50 2.88
CA ASN A 121 -18.24 1.58 3.03
C ASN A 121 -19.27 1.29 4.13
N ARG A 122 -19.67 0.02 4.29
CA ARG A 122 -20.59 -0.41 5.37
C ARG A 122 -20.01 -0.20 6.77
N ILE A 123 -18.68 -0.24 6.92
CA ILE A 123 -18.01 -0.09 8.21
C ILE A 123 -17.58 1.35 8.46
N VAL A 124 -17.13 2.06 7.41
CA VAL A 124 -16.43 3.35 7.53
C VAL A 124 -17.31 4.55 7.19
N CYS A 125 -18.37 4.37 6.38
CA CYS A 125 -19.18 5.48 5.87
C CYS A 125 -20.64 5.48 6.35
N THR A 126 -21.04 4.53 7.21
CA THR A 126 -22.37 4.50 7.85
C THR A 126 -22.31 5.12 9.23
#